data_AF-A0A2V7KB81-F1
#
_entry.id   AF-A0A2V7KB81-F1
#
_cell.length_a   1.000
_cell.length_b   1.000
_cell.length_c   1.000
_cell.angle_alpha   90.00
_cell.angle_beta   90.00
_cell.angle_gamma   90.00
#
_symmetry.space_group_name_H-M   'P 1'
#
loop_
_entity.id
_entity.type
_entity.pdbx_description
1 polymer ?
#
loop_
_entity_poly.entity_id
_entity_poly.type
_entity_poly.pdbx_seq_one_letter_code
_entity_poly.pdbx_strand_id
1 'polypeptide(L)' 'MVFEDAPPGVEAARAAGARVVALNTTHPVAELGDCEIAISDFSNLRVRSASDALVLTLA' A
#
# COMPACT_ATOMS: atom_id res chain seq x y z
N MET A 1 -0.52 -6.02 5.65
CA MET A 1 -0.43 -5.10 4.50
C MET A 1 0.04 -3.76 5.04
N VAL A 2 0.91 -3.08 4.31
CA VAL A 2 1.44 -1.75 4.65
C VAL A 2 1.12 -0.80 3.50
N PHE A 3 0.76 0.44 3.84
CA PHE A 3 0.69 1.56 2.90
C PHE A 3 1.90 2.43 3.14
N GLU A 4 2.69 2.71 2.11
CA GLU A 4 3.98 3.37 2.29
C GLU A 4 4.29 4.29 1.11
N ASP A 5 4.90 5.44 1.40
CA ASP A 5 5.20 6.49 0.44
C ASP A 5 6.70 6.79 0.29
N ALA A 6 7.56 5.98 0.92
CA ALA A 6 9.00 6.12 0.86
C ALA A 6 9.73 4.79 0.52
N PRO A 7 10.79 4.81 -0.32
CA PRO A 7 11.49 3.60 -0.72
C PRO A 7 12.07 2.77 0.45
N PRO A 8 12.71 3.38 1.49
CA PRO A 8 13.17 2.61 2.65
C PRO A 8 12.04 1.91 3.40
N GLY A 9 10.86 2.53 3.46
CA GLY A 9 9.69 1.95 4.09
C GLY A 9 9.16 0.75 3.30
N VAL A 10 9.13 0.84 1.97
CA VAL A 10 8.71 -0.27 1.10
C VAL A 10 9.61 -1.48 1.31
N GLU A 11 10.93 -1.28 1.29
CA GLU A 11 11.89 -2.36 1.55
C GLU A 11 11.72 -2.95 2.96
N ALA A 12 11.51 -2.12 3.97
CA ALA A 12 11.27 -2.58 5.33
C ALA A 12 9.98 -3.41 5.45
N ALA A 13 8.89 -2.96 4.83
CA ALA A 13 7.61 -3.66 4.84
C ALA A 13 7.70 -5.03 4.15
N ARG A 14 8.39 -5.10 3.02
CA ARG A 14 8.66 -6.36 2.32
C ARG A 14 9.53 -7.30 3.13
N ALA A 15 10.60 -6.80 3.75
CA ALA A 15 11.45 -7.59 4.64
C ALA A 15 10.68 -8.16 5.83
N ALA A 16 9.62 -7.47 6.28
CA ALA A 16 8.70 -7.95 7.31
C ALA A 16 7.63 -8.95 6.78
N GLY A 17 7.66 -9.30 5.50
CA GLY A 17 6.70 -10.21 4.87
C GLY A 17 5.32 -9.58 4.58
N ALA A 18 5.23 -8.25 4.59
CA ALA A 18 3.99 -7.56 4.23
C ALA A 18 3.83 -7.40 2.71
N ARG A 19 2.58 -7.38 2.27
CA ARG A 19 2.19 -6.77 0.99
C ARG A 19 2.16 -5.26 1.12
N VAL A 20 2.61 -4.55 0.10
CA VAL A 20 2.80 -3.10 0.08
C VAL A 20 1.91 -2.44 -0.97
N VAL A 21 1.07 -1.51 -0.52
CA VAL A 21 0.38 -0.57 -1.41
C VAL A 21 1.16 0.74 -1.39
N ALA A 22 1.71 1.12 -2.55
CA ALA A 22 2.44 2.37 -2.70
C ALA A 22 1.50 3.58 -2.63
N LEU A 23 1.91 4.61 -1.90
CA LEU A 23 1.29 5.93 -1.91
C LEU A 23 2.20 6.87 -2.69
N ASN A 24 1.78 7.36 -3.84
CA ASN A 24 2.61 8.26 -4.67
C ASN A 24 2.50 9.74 -4.26
N THR A 25 2.39 9.98 -2.96
CA THR A 25 2.21 11.30 -2.33
C THR A 25 3.53 12.05 -2.17
N THR A 26 4.58 11.34 -1.73
CA THR A 26 5.91 11.92 -1.47
C THR A 26 6.88 11.62 -2.61
N HIS A 27 6.93 10.36 -3.07
CA HIS A 27 7.75 9.93 -4.19
C HIS A 27 6.89 9.46 -5.38
N PRO A 28 7.34 9.64 -6.63
CA PRO A 28 6.70 9.04 -7.78
C PRO A 28 6.78 7.51 -7.69
N VAL A 29 5.79 6.81 -8.24
CA VAL A 29 5.71 5.33 -8.20
C VAL A 29 6.98 4.64 -8.69
N ALA A 30 7.65 5.21 -9.70
CA ALA A 30 8.89 4.67 -10.26
C ALA A 30 10.06 4.62 -9.26
N GLU A 31 10.01 5.40 -8.18
CA GLU A 31 11.04 5.43 -7.13
C GLU A 31 10.71 4.53 -5.93
N LEU A 32 9.46 4.13 -5.74
CA LEU A 32 8.99 3.42 -4.55
C LEU A 32 9.40 1.94 -4.50
N GLY A 33 9.91 1.38 -5.60
CA GLY A 33 10.33 -0.01 -5.67
C GLY A 33 9.17 -0.98 -5.91
N ASP A 34 9.32 -2.22 -5.43
CA ASP A 34 8.40 -3.30 -5.74
C ASP A 34 7.17 -3.27 -4.82
N CYS A 35 6.01 -2.93 -5.38
CA CYS A 35 4.74 -2.78 -4.68
C CYS A 35 3.60 -3.38 -5.50
N GLU A 36 2.53 -3.86 -4.84
CA GLU A 36 1.43 -4.54 -5.52
C GLU A 36 0.57 -3.59 -6.38
N ILE A 37 0.37 -2.37 -5.90
CA ILE A 37 -0.41 -1.32 -6.55
C ILE A 37 -0.02 0.03 -5.97
N ALA A 38 -0.18 1.08 -6.76
CA ALA A 38 -0.01 2.46 -6.31
C ALA A 38 -1.37 3.21 -6.29
N ILE A 39 -1.59 4.01 -5.26
CA ILE A 39 -2.73 4.92 -5.12
C ILE A 39 -2.24 6.33 -4.77
N SER A 40 -2.99 7.36 -5.17
CA SER A 40 -2.67 8.76 -4.88
C SER A 40 -3.11 9.24 -3.51
N ASP A 41 -4.14 8.59 -2.98
CA ASP A 41 -4.78 8.90 -1.71
C ASP A 41 -5.76 7.77 -1.36
N PHE A 42 -6.42 7.90 -0.21
CA PHE A 42 -7.35 6.89 0.29
C PHE A 42 -8.81 7.11 -0.14
N SER A 43 -9.12 8.12 -0.95
CA SER A 43 -10.51 8.53 -1.26
C SER A 43 -11.29 7.44 -2.00
N ASN A 44 -10.59 6.59 -2.75
CA ASN A 44 -11.16 5.45 -3.48
C ASN A 44 -10.97 4.11 -2.75
N LEU A 45 -10.31 4.11 -1.60
CA LEU A 45 -10.19 2.91 -0.77
C LEU A 45 -11.49 2.69 0.00
N ARG A 46 -12.01 1.48 -0.06
CA ARG A 46 -13.13 1.02 0.77
C ARG A 46 -12.64 -0.13 1.62
N VAL A 47 -12.98 -0.08 2.90
CA VAL A 47 -12.68 -1.14 3.87
C VAL A 47 -13.98 -1.68 4.38
N ARG A 48 -14.12 -3.00 4.37
CA ARG A 48 -15.21 -3.70 5.04
C ARG A 48 -14.67 -4.83 5.90
N SER A 49 -15.35 -5.08 7.00
CA SER A 49 -15.09 -6.27 7.81
C SER A 49 -15.71 -7.51 7.15
N ALA A 50 -15.00 -8.63 7.22
CA ALA A 50 -15.52 -9.98 7.07
C ALA A 50 -15.34 -10.72 8.42
N SER A 51 -15.84 -11.95 8.55
CA SER A 51 -15.82 -12.73 9.80
C SER A 51 -14.49 -12.67 10.58
N ASP A 52 -13.38 -12.81 9.86
CA ASP A 52 -12.03 -13.00 10.39
C ASP A 52 -10.98 -12.18 9.60
N ALA A 53 -11.43 -11.29 8.72
CA ALA A 53 -10.57 -10.56 7.80
C ALA A 53 -11.07 -9.15 7.54
N LEU A 54 -10.15 -8.29 7.10
CA LEU A 54 -10.49 -7.02 6.45
C LEU A 54 -10.42 -7.22 4.95
N VAL A 55 -11.45 -6.75 4.24
CA VAL A 55 -11.46 -6.71 2.78
C VAL A 55 -11.31 -5.26 2.34
N LEU A 56 -10.28 -5.03 1.52
CA LEU A 56 -9.96 -3.74 0.95
C LEU A 56 -10.28 -3.79 -0.56
N THR A 57 -10.97 -2.78 -1.05
CA THR A 57 -11.29 -2.63 -2.48
C THR A 57 -11.02 -1.20 -2.93
N LEU A 58 -10.49 -1.04 -4.13
CA LEU A 58 -10.41 0.25 -4.81
C LEU A 58 -11.65 0.41 -5.71
N ALA A 59 -12.33 1.55 -5.60
CA ALA A 59 -13.55 1.88 -6.32
C ALA A 59 -13.31 2.95 -7.40
#